data_AF-A0A7S2D8T0-F1
#
_entry.id   AF-A0A7S2D8T0-F1
#
_cell.length_a   1.000
_cell.length_b   1.000
_cell.length_c   1.000
_cell.angle_alpha   90.00
_cell.angle_beta   90.00
_cell.angle_gamma   90.00
#
_symmetry.space_group_name_H-M   'P 1'
#
loop_
_entity.id
_entity.type
_entity.pdbx_description
1 polymer ?
#
loop_
_entity_poly.entity_id
_entity_poly.type
_entity_poly.pdbx_seq_one_letter_code
_entity_poly.pdbx_strand_id
1 'polypeptide(L)'
;MKGRLVVTTPWPAMARTVWGDASLAASSGWVGDLETYRQRYWSTFCDADGEPVMALDLADLARPWEDGSISVLGHSREELRLGADGVVVAAAELEGTMLASSSELIDVVVVALPDPVKHIRADKVQITIPVACLVLPEGTELTEEMTNEFKRATFEAHGENCVPIDFVRIPAIPRTHNSKPMRNVLQRLFLSDSGALSDVSEIANPTCLLELKAAIDEWCFDQARPMLDQRC
;
A
#
# COMPACT_ATOMS: atom_id res chain seq x y z
N MET A 1 -19.83 -4.39 2.77
CA MET A 1 -19.25 -3.03 2.97
C MET A 1 -17.91 -3.20 3.68
N LYS A 2 -16.85 -2.46 3.30
CA LYS A 2 -15.56 -2.48 4.02
C LYS A 2 -15.48 -1.30 5.00
N GLY A 3 -14.70 -1.44 6.06
CA GLY A 3 -14.53 -0.40 7.09
C GLY A 3 -13.26 -0.61 7.92
N ARG A 4 -13.08 0.23 8.95
CA ARG A 4 -11.97 0.12 9.90
C ARG A 4 -12.21 -1.02 10.89
N LEU A 5 -11.20 -1.85 11.09
CA LEU A 5 -11.21 -2.89 12.10
C LEU A 5 -10.96 -2.28 13.47
N VAL A 6 -11.89 -2.51 14.39
CA VAL A 6 -11.84 -1.99 15.75
C VAL A 6 -12.07 -3.09 16.77
N VAL A 7 -11.55 -2.89 17.98
CA VAL A 7 -11.86 -3.73 19.14
C VAL A 7 -12.57 -2.89 20.20
N THR A 8 -13.78 -3.30 20.56
CA THR A 8 -14.66 -2.55 21.49
C THR A 8 -14.58 -3.05 22.93
N THR A 9 -13.82 -4.12 23.20
CA THR A 9 -13.67 -4.68 24.55
C THR A 9 -12.19 -4.98 24.83
N PRO A 10 -11.66 -4.55 25.99
CA PRO A 10 -10.27 -4.81 26.34
C PRO A 10 -10.00 -6.31 26.55
N TRP A 11 -8.77 -6.73 26.26
CA TRP A 11 -8.30 -8.09 26.53
C TRP A 11 -6.99 -8.08 27.35
N PRO A 12 -6.64 -9.19 28.03
CA PRO A 12 -5.51 -9.22 28.95
C PRO A 12 -4.17 -8.77 28.34
N ALA A 13 -3.92 -9.11 27.08
CA ALA A 13 -2.66 -8.79 26.38
C ALA A 13 -2.68 -7.43 25.64
N MET A 14 -3.75 -6.65 25.71
CA MET A 14 -3.81 -5.32 25.09
C MET A 14 -2.72 -4.40 25.67
N ALA A 15 -2.02 -3.65 24.83
CA ALA A 15 -1.09 -2.61 25.31
C ALA A 15 -1.81 -1.66 26.26
N ARG A 16 -1.16 -1.26 27.37
CA ARG A 16 -1.78 -0.40 28.39
C ARG A 16 -1.48 1.08 28.19
N THR A 17 -0.36 1.38 27.53
CA THR A 17 0.15 2.72 27.26
C THR A 17 1.30 2.64 26.25
N VAL A 18 1.82 3.78 25.81
CA VAL A 18 3.10 3.88 25.11
C VAL A 18 4.19 4.22 26.12
N TRP A 19 5.42 3.74 25.92
CA TRP A 19 6.54 4.14 26.76
C TRP A 19 6.77 5.66 26.68
N GLY A 20 6.79 6.31 27.84
CA GLY A 20 7.01 7.74 28.00
C GLY A 20 7.16 8.06 29.48
N ASP A 21 7.40 9.33 29.81
CA ASP A 21 7.59 9.78 31.20
C ASP A 21 8.59 8.93 31.99
N ALA A 22 9.72 8.63 31.35
CA ALA A 22 10.72 7.69 31.85
C ALA A 22 11.26 8.06 33.25
N SER A 23 11.28 9.35 33.60
CA SER A 23 11.68 9.84 34.94
C SER A 23 10.77 9.33 36.07
N LEU A 24 9.53 8.96 35.74
CA LEU A 24 8.54 8.47 36.68
C LEU A 24 8.41 6.94 36.66
N ALA A 25 9.10 6.22 35.76
CA ALA A 25 8.90 4.80 35.49
C ALA A 25 9.03 3.87 36.72
N ALA A 26 9.82 4.27 37.73
CA ALA A 26 9.98 3.52 38.99
C ALA A 26 8.92 3.85 40.05
N SER A 27 8.05 4.84 39.79
CA SER A 27 7.00 5.27 40.71
C SER A 27 5.71 4.48 40.49
N SER A 28 4.94 4.30 41.56
CA SER A 28 3.62 3.67 41.51
C SER A 28 2.57 4.47 40.71
N GLY A 29 2.86 5.74 40.38
CA GLY A 29 1.99 6.61 39.61
C GLY A 29 2.29 6.63 38.11
N TRP A 30 3.25 5.84 37.64
CA TRP A 30 3.61 5.82 36.23
C TRP A 30 2.54 5.15 35.38
N VAL A 31 2.09 5.87 34.35
CA VAL A 31 1.09 5.40 33.38
C VAL A 31 1.61 5.44 31.93
N GLY A 32 2.91 5.67 31.74
CA GLY A 32 3.49 5.94 30.43
C GLY A 32 2.93 7.19 29.76
N ASP A 33 3.10 7.30 28.44
CA ASP A 33 2.49 8.36 27.64
C ASP A 33 1.06 7.97 27.22
N LEU A 34 0.14 8.12 28.18
CA LEU A 34 -1.26 7.77 27.98
C LEU A 34 -1.95 8.70 26.98
N GLU A 35 -1.50 9.95 26.85
CA GLU A 35 -2.10 10.91 25.92
C GLU A 35 -1.80 10.51 24.48
N THR A 36 -0.55 10.17 24.15
CA THR A 36 -0.20 9.63 22.83
C THR A 36 -0.94 8.30 22.57
N TYR A 37 -1.05 7.43 23.57
CA TYR A 37 -1.80 6.17 23.43
C TYR A 37 -3.28 6.43 23.09
N ARG A 38 -3.93 7.36 23.81
CA ARG A 38 -5.34 7.74 23.57
C ARG A 38 -5.53 8.36 22.18
N GLN A 39 -4.69 9.32 21.81
CA GLN A 39 -4.77 10.01 20.52
C GLN A 39 -4.53 9.08 19.32
N ARG A 40 -3.67 8.08 19.46
CA ARG A 40 -3.35 7.18 18.34
C ARG A 40 -4.37 6.07 18.15
N TYR A 41 -4.92 5.56 19.24
CA TYR A 41 -5.66 4.30 19.19
C TYR A 41 -7.14 4.42 19.59
N TRP A 42 -7.59 5.52 20.20
CA TRP A 42 -8.95 5.63 20.76
C TRP A 42 -9.73 6.86 20.30
N SER A 43 -9.09 7.87 19.71
CA SER A 43 -9.77 9.12 19.33
C SER A 43 -10.33 9.14 17.91
N THR A 44 -10.28 8.03 17.17
CA THR A 44 -10.73 8.01 15.77
C THR A 44 -12.26 8.06 15.64
N PHE A 45 -12.99 7.40 16.53
CA PHE A 45 -14.44 7.24 16.41
C PHE A 45 -15.15 8.06 17.47
N CYS A 46 -16.16 8.82 17.05
CA CYS A 46 -17.05 9.56 17.94
C CYS A 46 -18.49 9.11 17.73
N ASP A 47 -19.32 9.29 18.75
CA ASP A 47 -20.76 9.13 18.64
C ASP A 47 -21.41 10.34 17.94
N ALA A 48 -22.74 10.38 17.92
CA ALA A 48 -23.50 11.44 17.24
C ALA A 48 -23.32 12.83 17.89
N ASP A 49 -22.95 12.87 19.18
CA ASP A 49 -22.73 14.11 19.93
C ASP A 49 -21.27 14.58 19.84
N GLY A 50 -20.42 13.81 19.15
CA GLY A 50 -19.00 14.10 18.97
C GLY A 50 -18.10 13.56 20.09
N GLU A 51 -18.67 12.79 21.03
CA GLU A 51 -17.91 12.22 22.14
C GLU A 51 -17.16 10.96 21.68
N PRO A 52 -15.87 10.78 22.07
CA PRO A 52 -15.10 9.61 21.67
C PRO A 52 -15.74 8.30 22.12
N VAL A 53 -15.87 7.36 21.17
CA VAL A 53 -16.31 6.00 21.44
C VAL A 53 -15.11 5.16 21.86
N MET A 54 -15.30 4.31 22.86
CA MET A 54 -14.29 3.35 23.32
C MET A 54 -14.12 2.20 22.31
N ALA A 55 -13.50 2.51 21.18
CA ALA A 55 -13.16 1.57 20.12
C ALA A 55 -11.66 1.69 19.81
N LEU A 56 -10.90 0.65 20.16
CA LEU A 56 -9.49 0.58 19.81
C LEU A 56 -9.37 0.43 18.29
N ASP A 57 -8.88 1.46 17.63
CA ASP A 57 -8.65 1.50 16.19
C ASP A 57 -7.34 0.79 15.86
N LEU A 58 -7.43 -0.36 15.19
CA LEU A 58 -6.26 -1.13 14.76
C LEU A 58 -5.61 -0.55 13.50
N ALA A 59 -6.25 0.44 12.89
CA ALA A 59 -5.87 1.04 11.63
C ALA A 59 -5.81 0.12 10.41
N ASP A 60 -6.30 -1.11 10.55
CA ASP A 60 -6.53 -2.03 9.44
C ASP A 60 -7.92 -1.86 8.83
N LEU A 61 -8.01 -2.13 7.54
CA LEU A 61 -9.26 -2.26 6.83
C LEU A 61 -9.74 -3.71 6.92
N ALA A 62 -11.04 -3.87 7.07
CA ALA A 62 -11.67 -5.18 7.14
C ALA A 62 -12.99 -5.21 6.39
N ARG A 63 -13.32 -6.39 5.90
CA ARG A 63 -14.61 -6.72 5.30
C ARG A 63 -15.22 -7.88 6.08
N PRO A 64 -16.35 -7.68 6.77
CA PRO A 64 -17.13 -8.77 7.33
C PRO A 64 -17.92 -9.48 6.23
N TRP A 65 -18.15 -10.77 6.43
CA TRP A 65 -18.95 -11.63 5.57
C TRP A 65 -20.19 -12.14 6.32
N GLU A 66 -21.17 -12.64 5.57
CA GLU A 66 -22.46 -13.09 6.12
C GLU A 66 -22.33 -14.27 7.10
N ASP A 67 -21.28 -15.09 6.95
CA ASP A 67 -20.96 -16.21 7.83
C ASP A 67 -20.25 -15.78 9.14
N GLY A 68 -20.04 -14.48 9.34
CA GLY A 68 -19.34 -13.92 10.49
C GLY A 68 -17.81 -13.94 10.37
N SER A 69 -17.25 -14.41 9.26
CA SER A 69 -15.82 -14.29 8.98
C SER A 69 -15.44 -12.86 8.60
N ILE A 70 -14.15 -12.53 8.74
CA ILE A 70 -13.61 -11.20 8.44
C ILE A 70 -12.36 -11.36 7.56
N SER A 71 -12.32 -10.67 6.42
CA SER A 71 -11.10 -10.48 5.64
C SER A 71 -10.42 -9.19 6.06
N VAL A 72 -9.17 -9.27 6.49
CA VAL A 72 -8.32 -8.10 6.72
C VAL A 72 -7.68 -7.71 5.39
N LEU A 73 -7.89 -6.46 4.96
CA LEU A 73 -7.50 -5.94 3.64
C LEU A 73 -6.19 -5.15 3.69
N GLY A 74 -5.50 -5.17 4.83
CA GLY A 74 -4.27 -4.43 5.08
C GLY A 74 -4.51 -3.11 5.81
N HIS A 75 -3.41 -2.43 6.10
CA HIS A 75 -3.42 -1.19 6.87
C HIS A 75 -4.01 -0.05 6.05
N SER A 76 -4.81 0.83 6.65
CA SER A 76 -5.51 1.93 5.95
C SER A 76 -4.56 2.91 5.25
N ARG A 77 -3.32 3.01 5.73
CA ARG A 77 -2.27 3.85 5.10
C ARG A 77 -1.80 3.28 3.75
N GLU A 78 -2.15 2.03 3.45
CA GLU A 78 -1.84 1.36 2.18
C GLU A 78 -3.02 1.41 1.20
N GLU A 79 -4.04 2.22 1.51
CA GLU A 79 -5.06 2.58 0.53
C GLU A 79 -4.45 3.37 -0.63
N LEU A 80 -4.82 3.00 -1.84
CA LEU A 80 -4.49 3.70 -3.06
C LEU A 80 -5.67 4.63 -3.42
N ARG A 81 -5.35 5.88 -3.75
CA ARG A 81 -6.34 6.89 -4.18
C ARG A 81 -6.20 7.13 -5.68
N LEU A 82 -7.01 6.45 -6.47
CA LEU A 82 -6.78 6.27 -7.90
C LEU A 82 -7.76 7.06 -8.78
N GLY A 83 -7.27 7.45 -9.96
CA GLY A 83 -8.04 8.12 -10.99
C GLY A 83 -8.42 9.54 -10.64
N ALA A 84 -9.11 10.21 -11.56
CA ALA A 84 -9.59 11.55 -11.31
C ALA A 84 -10.52 11.53 -10.10
N ASP A 85 -11.53 10.64 -10.09
CA ASP A 85 -12.60 10.62 -9.09
C ASP A 85 -12.16 10.23 -7.67
N GLY A 86 -10.88 9.90 -7.47
CA GLY A 86 -10.31 9.61 -6.15
C GLY A 86 -10.83 8.32 -5.56
N VAL A 87 -11.02 7.30 -6.40
CA VAL A 87 -11.46 5.96 -5.99
C VAL A 87 -10.48 5.41 -4.96
N VAL A 88 -10.99 4.98 -3.81
CA VAL A 88 -10.16 4.44 -2.72
C VAL A 88 -10.24 2.91 -2.71
N VAL A 89 -9.11 2.26 -2.96
CA VAL A 89 -8.99 0.80 -2.96
C VAL A 89 -7.83 0.37 -2.09
N ALA A 90 -7.98 -0.73 -1.33
CA ALA A 90 -6.85 -1.25 -0.58
C ALA A 90 -5.89 -1.94 -1.56
N ALA A 91 -4.58 -1.68 -1.48
CA ALA A 91 -3.62 -2.27 -2.41
C ALA A 91 -3.71 -3.81 -2.47
N ALA A 92 -3.94 -4.45 -1.31
CA ALA A 92 -4.10 -5.90 -1.20
C ALA A 92 -5.31 -6.45 -1.99
N GLU A 93 -6.35 -5.64 -2.22
CA GLU A 93 -7.50 -6.04 -3.03
C GLU A 93 -7.10 -6.21 -4.52
N LEU A 94 -6.31 -5.28 -5.05
CA LEU A 94 -5.80 -5.36 -6.42
C LEU A 94 -4.80 -6.52 -6.58
N GLU A 95 -3.90 -6.65 -5.62
CA GLU A 95 -2.87 -7.69 -5.60
C GLU A 95 -3.46 -9.09 -5.50
N GLY A 96 -4.39 -9.29 -4.57
CA GLY A 96 -5.09 -10.56 -4.42
C GLY A 96 -5.88 -10.94 -5.67
N THR A 97 -6.43 -9.95 -6.39
CA THR A 97 -7.15 -10.19 -7.65
C THR A 97 -6.20 -10.70 -8.74
N MET A 98 -5.03 -10.08 -8.91
CA MET A 98 -4.04 -10.53 -9.89
C MET A 98 -3.40 -11.88 -9.53
N LEU A 99 -3.11 -12.10 -8.23
CA LEU A 99 -2.61 -13.39 -7.74
C LEU A 99 -3.61 -14.53 -7.96
N ALA A 100 -4.90 -14.24 -7.83
CA ALA A 100 -5.94 -15.23 -8.07
C ALA A 100 -6.19 -15.49 -9.57
N SER A 101 -5.81 -14.57 -10.46
CA SER A 101 -6.08 -14.70 -11.89
C SER A 101 -5.00 -15.48 -12.67
N SER A 102 -3.78 -15.64 -12.14
CA SER A 102 -2.72 -16.38 -12.85
C SER A 102 -1.83 -17.17 -11.91
N SER A 103 -1.60 -18.44 -12.23
CA SER A 103 -0.62 -19.30 -11.53
C SER A 103 0.84 -18.99 -11.88
N GLU A 104 1.08 -18.20 -12.92
CA GLU A 104 2.43 -17.80 -13.36
C GLU A 104 2.90 -16.50 -12.67
N LEU A 105 2.12 -15.97 -11.72
CA LEU A 105 2.49 -14.84 -10.89
C LEU A 105 2.90 -15.32 -9.50
N ILE A 106 4.17 -15.13 -9.11
CA ILE A 106 4.67 -15.50 -7.78
C ILE A 106 4.19 -14.48 -6.75
N ASP A 107 4.33 -13.20 -7.07
CA ASP A 107 4.04 -12.11 -6.14
C ASP A 107 3.78 -10.81 -6.90
N VAL A 108 3.07 -9.89 -6.28
CA VAL A 108 2.77 -8.58 -6.87
C VAL A 108 2.65 -7.50 -5.81
N VAL A 109 3.17 -6.33 -6.15
CA VAL A 109 2.98 -5.11 -5.35
C VAL A 109 2.50 -3.99 -6.26
N VAL A 110 1.33 -3.44 -5.93
CA VAL A 110 0.76 -2.30 -6.64
C VAL A 110 1.15 -0.99 -5.95
N VAL A 111 1.66 -0.05 -6.74
CA VAL A 111 1.94 1.31 -6.29
C VAL A 111 1.07 2.30 -7.03
N ALA A 112 0.64 3.37 -6.34
CA ALA A 112 0.03 4.53 -6.95
C ALA A 112 1.12 5.52 -7.34
N LEU A 113 1.18 5.90 -8.61
CA LEU A 113 2.12 6.89 -9.16
C LEU A 113 1.36 8.08 -9.75
N PRO A 114 1.94 9.30 -9.77
CA PRO A 114 1.33 10.43 -10.45
C PRO A 114 1.02 10.11 -11.90
N ASP A 115 -0.18 10.49 -12.37
CA ASP A 115 -0.55 10.34 -13.77
C ASP A 115 0.37 11.22 -14.64
N PRO A 116 1.07 10.65 -15.65
CA PRO A 116 2.04 11.36 -16.48
C PRO A 116 1.39 12.34 -17.47
N VAL A 117 0.07 12.26 -17.70
CA VAL A 117 -0.68 13.12 -18.63
C VAL A 117 -1.56 14.10 -17.85
N LYS A 118 -2.20 13.64 -16.78
CA LYS A 118 -3.16 14.43 -15.99
C LYS A 118 -2.60 14.72 -14.61
N HIS A 119 -1.75 15.74 -14.48
CA HIS A 119 -1.01 15.92 -13.23
C HIS A 119 -1.84 16.47 -12.06
N ILE A 120 -2.85 17.31 -12.29
CA ILE A 120 -3.52 18.08 -11.23
C ILE A 120 -5.01 18.31 -11.56
N ARG A 121 -5.91 18.03 -10.61
CA ARG A 121 -7.32 18.48 -10.64
C ARG A 121 -7.42 19.98 -10.33
N ALA A 122 -8.54 20.62 -10.71
CA ALA A 122 -8.78 22.05 -10.45
C ALA A 122 -8.67 22.45 -8.95
N ASP A 123 -8.76 21.50 -8.03
CA ASP A 123 -8.64 21.62 -6.58
C ASP A 123 -7.20 21.35 -6.03
N LYS A 124 -6.20 21.22 -6.90
CA LYS A 124 -4.78 20.88 -6.57
C LYS A 124 -4.55 19.46 -6.06
N VAL A 125 -5.50 18.53 -6.21
CA VAL A 125 -5.27 17.12 -5.88
C VAL A 125 -4.51 16.44 -7.03
N GLN A 126 -3.40 15.78 -6.70
CA GLN A 126 -2.63 14.98 -7.67
C GLN A 126 -3.41 13.73 -8.04
N ILE A 127 -3.60 13.51 -9.34
CA ILE A 127 -4.21 12.29 -9.85
C ILE A 127 -3.13 11.21 -9.85
N THR A 128 -3.47 10.05 -9.31
CA THR A 128 -2.57 8.89 -9.33
C THR A 128 -3.20 7.71 -10.06
N ILE A 129 -2.35 6.88 -10.63
CA ILE A 129 -2.69 5.69 -11.39
C ILE A 129 -1.94 4.48 -10.83
N PRO A 130 -2.54 3.28 -10.87
CA PRO A 130 -1.88 2.08 -10.38
C PRO A 130 -0.85 1.56 -11.38
N VAL A 131 0.32 1.16 -10.88
CA VAL A 131 1.34 0.38 -11.60
C VAL A 131 1.62 -0.88 -10.79
N ALA A 132 1.59 -2.04 -11.45
CA ALA A 132 1.79 -3.33 -10.80
C ALA A 132 3.24 -3.80 -11.00
N CYS A 133 3.96 -4.03 -9.90
CA CYS A 133 5.28 -4.65 -9.93
C CYS A 133 5.15 -6.16 -9.72
N LEU A 134 5.55 -6.96 -10.70
CA LEU A 134 5.32 -8.40 -10.75
C LEU A 134 6.62 -9.16 -10.48
N VAL A 135 6.53 -10.18 -9.64
CA VAL A 135 7.56 -11.22 -9.50
C VAL A 135 7.07 -12.46 -10.23
N LEU A 136 7.81 -12.88 -11.25
CA LEU A 136 7.51 -14.05 -12.07
C LEU A 136 8.53 -15.16 -11.83
N PRO A 137 8.20 -16.43 -12.13
CA PRO A 137 9.18 -17.51 -12.12
C PRO A 137 10.38 -17.22 -13.01
N GLU A 138 11.53 -17.79 -12.65
CA GLU A 138 12.75 -17.65 -13.45
C GLU A 138 12.53 -18.21 -14.86
N GLY A 139 12.91 -17.44 -15.89
CA GLY A 139 12.70 -17.78 -17.29
C GLY A 139 11.29 -17.52 -17.84
N THR A 140 10.33 -17.08 -17.01
CA THR A 140 9.01 -16.64 -17.49
C THR A 140 9.09 -15.20 -17.97
N GLU A 141 8.63 -14.97 -19.20
CA GLU A 141 8.51 -13.65 -19.81
C GLU A 141 7.11 -13.07 -19.54
N LEU A 142 7.04 -11.75 -19.36
CA LEU A 142 5.76 -11.05 -19.22
C LEU A 142 5.12 -10.88 -20.59
N THR A 143 4.05 -11.64 -20.85
CA THR A 143 3.35 -11.63 -22.14
C THR A 143 2.17 -10.66 -22.16
N GLU A 144 1.75 -10.25 -23.36
CA GLU A 144 0.58 -9.39 -23.52
C GLU A 144 -0.69 -10.11 -23.01
N GLU A 145 -0.80 -11.41 -23.25
CA GLU A 145 -1.89 -12.26 -22.77
C GLU A 145 -2.00 -12.21 -21.23
N MET A 146 -0.88 -12.35 -20.51
CA MET A 146 -0.86 -12.24 -19.05
C MET A 146 -1.30 -10.86 -18.57
N THR A 147 -0.77 -9.78 -19.19
CA THR A 147 -1.17 -8.42 -18.80
C THR A 147 -2.65 -8.15 -19.07
N ASN A 148 -3.21 -8.67 -20.16
CA ASN A 148 -4.63 -8.55 -20.50
C ASN A 148 -5.51 -9.33 -19.52
N GLU A 149 -5.06 -10.50 -19.05
CA GLU A 149 -5.74 -11.24 -17.99
C GLU A 149 -5.78 -10.45 -16.68
N PHE A 150 -4.66 -9.90 -16.23
CA PHE A 150 -4.60 -9.06 -15.03
C PHE A 150 -5.49 -7.81 -15.14
N LYS A 151 -5.47 -7.15 -16.30
CA LYS A 151 -6.33 -5.99 -16.57
C LYS A 151 -7.81 -6.35 -16.51
N ARG A 152 -8.20 -7.45 -17.16
CA ARG A 152 -9.60 -7.93 -17.17
C ARG A 152 -10.07 -8.28 -15.76
N ALA A 153 -9.32 -9.09 -15.03
CA ALA A 153 -9.68 -9.49 -13.66
C ALA A 153 -9.82 -8.26 -12.74
N THR A 154 -8.90 -7.31 -12.85
CA THR A 154 -8.95 -6.08 -12.05
C THR A 154 -10.14 -5.19 -12.42
N PHE A 155 -10.43 -5.05 -13.71
CA PHE A 155 -11.59 -4.29 -14.19
C PHE A 155 -12.90 -4.88 -13.68
N GLU A 156 -13.08 -6.19 -13.81
CA GLU A 156 -14.29 -6.90 -13.37
C GLU A 156 -14.51 -6.78 -11.85
N ALA A 157 -13.44 -6.80 -11.06
CA ALA A 157 -13.53 -6.75 -9.60
C ALA A 157 -13.62 -5.33 -9.01
N HIS A 158 -12.90 -4.35 -9.60
CA HIS A 158 -12.66 -3.03 -8.97
C HIS A 158 -12.97 -1.83 -9.87
N GLY A 159 -13.27 -2.06 -11.15
CA GLY A 159 -13.58 -1.02 -12.13
C GLY A 159 -12.35 -0.37 -12.78
N GLU A 160 -12.62 0.50 -13.75
CA GLU A 160 -11.62 1.06 -14.69
C GLU A 160 -10.47 1.81 -14.01
N ASN A 161 -10.76 2.68 -13.03
CA ASN A 161 -9.74 3.48 -12.34
C ASN A 161 -8.73 2.63 -11.56
N CYS A 162 -9.06 1.37 -11.28
CA CYS A 162 -8.22 0.44 -10.51
C CYS A 162 -7.33 -0.42 -11.40
N VAL A 163 -7.55 -0.44 -12.71
CA VAL A 163 -6.78 -1.26 -13.67
C VAL A 163 -5.36 -0.69 -13.77
N PRO A 164 -4.31 -1.50 -13.49
CA PRO A 164 -2.92 -1.07 -13.70
C PRO A 164 -2.71 -0.59 -15.13
N ILE A 165 -2.20 0.63 -15.26
CA ILE A 165 -1.84 1.18 -16.57
C ILE A 165 -0.65 0.43 -17.17
N ASP A 166 0.19 -0.11 -16.30
CA ASP A 166 1.41 -0.81 -16.68
C ASP A 166 1.83 -1.87 -15.64
N PHE A 167 2.67 -2.79 -16.11
CA PHE A 167 3.14 -3.97 -15.41
C PHE A 167 4.66 -4.04 -15.54
N VAL A 168 5.35 -3.96 -14.41
CA VAL A 168 6.82 -3.96 -14.36
C VAL A 168 7.29 -5.26 -13.75
N ARG A 169 8.02 -6.07 -14.53
CA ARG A 169 8.69 -7.24 -13.97
C ARG A 169 9.84 -6.78 -13.08
N ILE A 170 9.87 -7.29 -11.84
CA ILE A 170 10.91 -6.99 -10.86
C ILE A 170 11.52 -8.30 -10.32
N PRO A 171 12.81 -8.28 -9.90
CA PRO A 171 13.49 -9.47 -9.40
C PRO A 171 12.94 -9.92 -8.05
N ALA A 172 12.60 -8.96 -7.18
CA ALA A 172 11.99 -9.19 -5.88
C ALA A 172 11.35 -7.91 -5.35
N ILE A 173 10.35 -8.08 -4.49
CA ILE A 173 9.74 -6.97 -3.75
C ILE A 173 10.66 -6.58 -2.58
N PRO A 174 10.97 -5.29 -2.38
CA PRO A 174 11.68 -4.83 -1.19
C PRO A 174 10.78 -5.02 0.03
N ARG A 175 11.25 -5.77 1.03
CA ARG A 175 10.48 -6.10 2.23
C ARG A 175 11.24 -5.78 3.49
N THR A 176 10.51 -5.45 4.55
CA THR A 176 11.04 -5.35 5.92
C THR A 176 11.35 -6.74 6.49
N HIS A 177 12.00 -6.81 7.66
CA HIS A 177 12.25 -8.07 8.37
C HIS A 177 11.00 -8.87 8.77
N ASN A 178 9.83 -8.23 8.86
CA ASN A 178 8.54 -8.90 9.06
C ASN A 178 7.78 -9.14 7.73
N SER A 179 8.52 -9.15 6.62
CA SER A 179 8.01 -9.42 5.28
C SER A 179 6.99 -8.41 4.75
N LYS A 180 6.88 -7.22 5.34
CA LYS A 180 5.97 -6.17 4.85
C LYS A 180 6.53 -5.53 3.57
N PRO A 181 5.74 -5.41 2.48
CA PRO A 181 6.18 -4.69 1.29
C PRO A 181 6.52 -3.23 1.58
N MET A 182 7.70 -2.78 1.16
CA MET A 182 8.13 -1.39 1.29
C MET A 182 7.68 -0.56 0.07
N ARG A 183 6.36 -0.37 -0.08
CA ARG A 183 5.75 0.36 -1.21
C ARG A 183 6.32 1.75 -1.42
N ASN A 184 6.62 2.46 -0.33
CA ASN A 184 7.22 3.79 -0.39
C ASN A 184 8.59 3.78 -1.09
N VAL A 185 9.39 2.72 -0.92
CA VAL A 185 10.68 2.58 -1.60
C VAL A 185 10.44 2.42 -3.11
N LEU A 186 9.51 1.55 -3.51
CA LEU A 186 9.13 1.39 -4.93
C LEU A 186 8.65 2.71 -5.53
N GLN A 187 7.73 3.42 -4.87
CA GLN A 187 7.24 4.73 -5.33
C GLN A 187 8.37 5.74 -5.51
N ARG A 188 9.31 5.81 -4.57
CA ARG A 188 10.45 6.73 -4.66
C ARG A 188 11.41 6.36 -5.79
N LEU A 189 11.60 5.07 -6.06
CA LEU A 189 12.39 4.60 -7.21
C LEU A 189 11.75 5.02 -8.53
N PHE A 190 10.42 4.84 -8.70
CA PHE A 190 9.70 5.33 -9.88
C PHE A 190 9.79 6.84 -10.06
N LEU A 191 9.75 7.59 -8.96
CA LEU A 191 9.85 9.06 -8.99
C LEU A 191 11.29 9.58 -9.15
N SER A 192 12.27 8.68 -9.34
CA SER A 192 13.70 9.02 -9.43
C SER A 192 14.18 9.91 -8.27
N ASP A 193 13.60 9.75 -7.09
CA ASP A 193 14.02 10.49 -5.90
C ASP A 193 15.39 9.96 -5.45
N SER A 194 16.42 10.78 -5.58
CA SER A 194 17.80 10.47 -5.22
C SER A 194 17.97 10.05 -3.75
N GLY A 195 17.00 10.39 -2.89
CA GLY A 195 16.95 9.97 -1.50
C GLY A 195 16.26 8.61 -1.26
N ALA A 196 15.74 7.93 -2.28
CA ALA A 196 14.94 6.68 -2.15
C ALA A 196 15.60 5.62 -1.27
N LEU A 197 16.92 5.62 -1.21
CA LEU A 197 17.77 4.64 -0.52
C LEU A 197 18.32 5.15 0.84
N SER A 198 17.89 6.33 1.31
CA SER A 198 18.50 6.99 2.47
C SER A 198 18.18 6.36 3.83
N ASP A 199 17.13 5.53 3.91
CA ASP A 199 16.79 4.77 5.13
C ASP A 199 16.33 3.35 4.77
N VAL A 200 17.32 2.52 4.44
CA VAL A 200 17.14 1.08 4.13
C VAL A 200 17.49 0.19 5.34
N SER A 201 17.60 0.78 6.54
CA SER A 201 17.99 0.05 7.75
C SER A 201 17.03 -1.09 8.10
N GLU A 202 15.75 -0.96 7.71
CA GLU A 202 14.71 -1.95 7.96
C GLU A 202 14.55 -3.00 6.84
N ILE A 203 15.27 -2.87 5.72
CA ILE A 203 15.09 -3.78 4.56
C ILE A 203 15.77 -5.13 4.82
N ALA A 204 15.03 -6.21 4.65
CA ALA A 204 15.53 -7.57 4.84
C ALA A 204 16.35 -8.07 3.64
N ASN A 205 16.07 -7.55 2.44
CA ASN A 205 16.66 -7.98 1.17
C ASN A 205 17.32 -6.80 0.40
N PRO A 206 18.31 -6.09 0.98
CA PRO A 206 18.89 -4.88 0.37
C PRO A 206 19.54 -5.14 -0.99
N THR A 207 20.01 -6.36 -1.24
CA THR A 207 20.64 -6.74 -2.50
C THR A 207 19.69 -6.62 -3.70
N CYS A 208 18.38 -6.72 -3.50
CA CYS A 208 17.41 -6.60 -4.60
C CYS A 208 17.30 -5.17 -5.13
N LEU A 209 17.75 -4.15 -4.38
CA LEU A 209 17.51 -2.75 -4.70
C LEU A 209 18.21 -2.30 -5.98
N LEU A 210 19.40 -2.83 -6.28
CA LEU A 210 20.16 -2.45 -7.47
C LEU A 210 19.46 -2.97 -8.74
N GLU A 211 19.11 -4.26 -8.74
CA GLU A 211 18.41 -4.89 -9.86
C GLU A 211 16.98 -4.35 -10.01
N LEU A 212 16.31 -4.08 -8.89
CA LEU A 212 15.01 -3.42 -8.87
C LEU A 212 15.08 -2.02 -9.49
N LYS A 213 16.11 -1.23 -9.15
CA LYS A 213 16.32 0.09 -9.75
C LYS A 213 16.55 -0.03 -11.25
N ALA A 214 17.37 -0.98 -11.70
CA ALA A 214 17.62 -1.18 -13.12
C ALA A 214 16.33 -1.51 -13.89
N ALA A 215 15.50 -2.42 -13.37
CA ALA A 215 14.22 -2.79 -13.98
C ALA A 215 13.24 -1.59 -14.07
N ILE A 216 13.18 -0.76 -13.01
CA ILE A 216 12.35 0.45 -13.00
C ILE A 216 12.89 1.50 -13.96
N ASP A 217 14.21 1.70 -14.03
CA ASP A 217 14.84 2.65 -14.94
C ASP A 217 14.61 2.25 -16.42
N GLU A 218 14.73 0.96 -16.74
CA GLU A 218 14.43 0.41 -18.06
C GLU A 218 12.97 0.65 -18.45
N TRP A 219 12.03 0.35 -17.54
CA TRP A 219 10.61 0.65 -17.75
C TRP A 219 10.37 2.15 -17.99
N CYS A 220 10.93 3.02 -17.13
CA CYS A 220 10.80 4.48 -17.28
C CYS A 220 11.35 4.97 -18.62
N PHE A 221 12.45 4.39 -19.09
CA PHE A 221 13.03 4.71 -20.40
C PHE A 221 12.09 4.30 -21.54
N ASP A 222 11.51 3.10 -21.48
CA ASP A 222 10.56 2.64 -22.49
C ASP A 222 9.28 3.48 -22.54
N GLN A 223 8.78 3.95 -21.40
CA GLN A 223 7.64 4.88 -21.34
C GLN A 223 7.96 6.26 -21.94
N ALA A 224 9.22 6.70 -21.87
CA ALA A 224 9.64 7.98 -22.44
C ALA A 224 9.84 7.92 -23.96
N ARG A 225 10.06 6.72 -24.52
CA ARG A 225 10.38 6.52 -25.94
C ARG A 225 9.27 7.01 -26.90
N PRO A 226 7.98 6.74 -26.66
CA PRO A 226 6.89 7.30 -27.46
C PRO A 226 6.83 8.85 -27.46
N MET A 227 7.32 9.50 -26.39
CA MET A 227 7.35 10.97 -26.30
C MET A 227 8.53 11.62 -27.04
N LEU A 228 9.60 10.86 -27.28
CA LEU A 228 10.80 11.32 -27.99
C LEU A 228 10.66 11.15 -29.50
N ASP A 229 10.07 10.03 -29.95
CA ASP A 229 9.86 9.75 -31.38
C ASP A 229 8.83 10.70 -32.05
N GLN A 230 7.96 11.35 -31.27
CA GLN A 230 7.01 12.37 -31.77
C GLN A 230 7.62 13.76 -31.99
N ARG A 231 8.93 13.95 -31.75
CA ARG A 231 9.64 15.23 -31.95
C ARG A 231 10.65 15.22 -33.10
N CYS A 232 10.68 14.15 -33.90
CA CYS A 232 11.51 14.06 -35.11
C CYS A 232 10.68 14.24 -36.38
#